data_AF-A0A2W1EJ21-F1
#
_entry.id   AF-A0A2W1EJ21-F1
#
_cell.length_a   1.000
_cell.length_b   1.000
_cell.length_c   1.000
_cell.angle_alpha   90.00
_cell.angle_beta   90.00
_cell.angle_gamma   90.00
#
_symmetry.space_group_name_H-M   'P 1'
#
loop_
_entity.id
_entity.type
_entity.pdbx_description
1 polymer ?
#
loop_
_entity_poly.entity_id
_entity_poly.type
_entity_poly.pdbx_seq_one_letter_code
_entity_poly.pdbx_strand_id
1 'polypeptide(L)'
;MLAVIVNSLGRALDYAVTHTRGSTTSWQDITPSKTTLVVVPSSLLLDSWEEEIRKHLLPETVVVHRYHGSDKAIDLSDLLRKDIVLTTYATIATDFCRGQAILSHVAWYRLVLDEAHYIRNPSRKQYRAIQSIPAHIRWCLTGTPIQNSLEDLGALVKFLRVPVLEDLVVFRRSISTPILTNTNGRFANMSTLLQAICLRRTKALLNQPEPITMTTLLQLSPKEHIQYHDYAEGCRHAIDLAVSGHSIQKANQHVIQAILGMRLFCNDGEKALINRKHARGLPIEPEEALSFLQTSSDAKCINCDCDIVAMYQRDDQSSGTLIVCQHLLCGVCLVEFETDLDENLEDGRSRCPICGLRADIHSFLVNPSSAENDSDKIKVTEYPTKLLSLLDNVRNQSIRDKWQVSFSTNCIIFSFWKTTLDITASLFDKYSISCFRIHGTLSASKRSRILTDFEESSTTRVLLITLGTGAVGSNKLKAANIIHIVEPQWNPSVENQAIGRVIRLGQERAVTIIRYIMKDTIEEAVQSRQLRKLQLARGGFGLSKEVQGSDRVSAIMSLMCPSILNDKSGANAAPPSST
;
A
#
# COMPACT_ATOMS: atom_id res chain seq x y z
N MET A 1 23.50 -2.30 2.51
CA MET A 1 23.48 -1.64 3.85
C MET A 1 24.36 -2.37 4.86
N LEU A 2 24.21 -3.69 5.05
CA LEU A 2 25.01 -4.49 5.99
C LEU A 2 26.53 -4.26 5.88
N ALA A 3 27.07 -4.27 4.66
CA ALA A 3 28.49 -3.97 4.44
C ALA A 3 28.93 -2.60 5.01
N VAL A 4 28.09 -1.57 4.92
CA VAL A 4 28.38 -0.24 5.48
C VAL A 4 28.36 -0.26 7.00
N ILE A 5 27.45 -1.03 7.60
CA ILE A 5 27.38 -1.20 9.06
C ILE A 5 28.66 -1.85 9.56
N VAL A 6 29.00 -3.02 9.02
CA VAL A 6 30.17 -3.81 9.42
C VAL A 6 31.48 -3.03 9.22
N ASN A 7 31.65 -2.39 8.06
CA ASN A 7 32.87 -1.62 7.77
C ASN A 7 33.04 -0.36 8.65
N SER A 8 32.01 0.03 9.39
CA SER A 8 32.01 1.22 10.24
C SER A 8 32.03 0.93 11.74
N LEU A 9 32.12 -0.34 12.16
CA LEU A 9 32.03 -0.72 13.57
C LEU A 9 33.11 -0.07 14.44
N GLY A 10 34.36 0.03 13.94
CA GLY A 10 35.44 0.72 14.66
C GLY A 10 35.14 2.20 14.92
N ARG A 11 34.71 2.93 13.87
CA ARG A 11 34.30 4.34 14.00
C ARG A 11 33.10 4.54 14.91
N ALA A 12 32.17 3.58 14.92
CA ALA A 12 31.02 3.59 15.81
C ALA A 12 31.43 3.44 17.28
N LEU A 13 32.41 2.57 17.55
CA LEU A 13 32.99 2.40 18.88
C LEU A 13 33.71 3.69 19.33
N ASP A 14 34.51 4.29 18.45
CA ASP A 14 35.20 5.56 18.75
C ASP A 14 34.20 6.67 19.08
N TYR A 15 33.10 6.77 18.32
CA TYR A 15 32.01 7.72 18.59
C TYR A 15 31.44 7.55 19.99
N ALA A 16 31.10 6.31 20.38
CA ALA A 16 30.58 6.03 21.71
C ALA A 16 31.58 6.44 22.80
N VAL A 17 32.83 6.00 22.70
CA VAL A 17 33.86 6.25 23.74
C VAL A 17 34.20 7.74 23.88
N THR A 18 34.35 8.46 22.77
CA THR A 18 34.73 9.88 22.78
C THR A 18 33.64 10.77 23.37
N HIS A 19 32.37 10.48 23.07
CA HIS A 19 31.25 11.31 23.52
C HIS A 19 30.81 10.97 24.94
N THR A 20 31.06 9.75 25.44
CA THR A 20 30.86 9.42 26.85
C THR A 20 31.86 10.17 27.77
N ARG A 21 33.08 10.44 27.30
CA ARG A 21 34.12 11.14 28.10
C ARG A 21 33.87 12.64 28.29
N GLY A 22 32.94 13.25 27.53
CA GLY A 22 32.61 14.67 27.59
C GLY A 22 31.31 15.02 28.34
N SER A 23 30.56 14.03 28.85
CA SER A 23 29.25 14.25 29.46
C SER A 23 29.35 14.35 30.99
N THR A 24 29.02 15.52 31.56
CA THR A 24 28.83 15.70 33.00
C THR A 24 27.49 15.11 33.43
N THR A 25 27.54 14.17 34.38
CA THR A 25 26.41 13.43 34.95
C THR A 25 25.28 14.31 35.48
N SER A 26 24.10 14.25 34.84
CA SER A 26 22.82 14.63 35.46
C SER A 26 21.68 13.80 34.86
N TRP A 27 20.63 13.48 35.61
CA TRP A 27 19.62 12.46 35.29
C TRP A 27 18.65 12.75 34.11
N GLN A 28 19.10 13.41 33.04
CA GLN A 28 18.40 13.67 31.77
C GLN A 28 19.19 13.14 30.55
N ASP A 29 20.23 12.32 30.80
CA ASP A 29 21.34 12.05 29.89
C ASP A 29 21.04 11.09 28.73
N ILE A 30 21.08 11.60 27.50
CA ILE A 30 21.15 10.81 26.28
C ILE A 30 22.52 10.11 26.22
N THR A 31 22.56 8.78 26.22
CA THR A 31 23.81 8.01 26.22
C THR A 31 24.30 7.71 24.81
N PRO A 32 25.51 8.15 24.40
CA PRO A 32 26.10 7.80 23.11
C PRO A 32 26.31 6.29 22.96
N SER A 33 25.96 5.75 21.79
CA SER A 33 26.08 4.32 21.50
C SER A 33 26.72 4.06 20.14
N LYS A 34 27.47 2.97 20.04
CA LYS A 34 28.00 2.43 18.78
C LYS A 34 26.91 1.78 17.91
N THR A 35 25.73 1.53 18.48
CA THR A 35 24.68 0.75 17.86
C THR A 35 24.07 1.43 16.63
N THR A 36 23.73 0.64 15.62
CA THR A 36 22.87 1.05 14.50
C THR A 36 21.43 0.66 14.78
N LEU A 37 20.53 1.64 14.84
CA LEU A 37 19.08 1.41 14.90
C LEU A 37 18.50 1.31 13.49
N VAL A 38 17.86 0.19 13.17
CA VAL A 38 17.14 -0.03 11.92
C VAL A 38 15.65 -0.07 12.22
N VAL A 39 14.90 0.79 11.54
CA VAL A 39 13.46 0.91 11.68
C VAL A 39 12.79 0.45 10.41
N VAL A 40 11.85 -0.49 10.55
CA VAL A 40 11.13 -1.09 9.41
C VAL A 40 9.60 -0.94 9.56
N PRO A 41 8.83 -1.05 8.47
CA PRO A 41 7.36 -1.02 8.48
C PRO A 41 6.65 -2.09 9.31
N SER A 42 7.18 -3.32 9.33
CA SER A 42 6.45 -4.49 9.82
C SER A 42 7.37 -5.52 10.47
N SER A 43 6.80 -6.39 11.30
CA SER A 43 7.54 -7.50 11.91
C SER A 43 8.11 -8.47 10.86
N LEU A 44 7.40 -8.65 9.74
CA LEU A 44 7.88 -9.45 8.60
C LEU A 44 9.20 -8.93 8.00
N LEU A 45 9.39 -7.60 7.99
CA LEU A 45 10.65 -7.02 7.53
C LEU A 45 11.75 -7.15 8.58
N LEU A 46 11.43 -7.22 9.88
CA LEU A 46 12.41 -7.59 10.91
C LEU A 46 12.97 -8.99 10.62
N ASP A 47 12.10 -9.96 10.35
CA ASP A 47 12.50 -11.34 10.05
C ASP A 47 13.38 -11.40 8.78
N SER A 48 13.02 -10.63 7.75
CA SER A 48 13.82 -10.53 6.52
C SER A 48 15.21 -9.93 6.78
N TRP A 49 15.31 -8.92 7.65
CA TRP A 49 16.59 -8.34 8.04
C TRP A 49 17.45 -9.35 8.82
N GLU A 50 16.86 -10.09 9.75
CA GLU A 50 17.54 -11.15 10.49
C GLU A 50 18.02 -12.28 9.55
N GLU A 51 17.21 -12.67 8.55
CA GLU A 51 17.60 -13.65 7.53
C GLU A 51 18.78 -13.18 6.68
N GLU A 52 18.73 -11.95 6.18
CA GLU A 52 19.80 -11.37 5.37
C GLU A 52 21.10 -11.18 6.18
N ILE A 53 21.00 -10.81 7.47
CA ILE A 53 22.16 -10.77 8.39
C ILE A 53 22.78 -12.16 8.51
N ARG A 54 21.98 -13.19 8.83
CA ARG A 54 22.46 -14.57 9.01
C ARG A 54 23.08 -15.16 7.74
N LYS A 55 22.54 -14.79 6.58
CA LYS A 55 22.98 -15.26 5.28
C LYS A 55 24.29 -14.61 4.82
N HIS A 56 24.49 -13.34 5.15
CA HIS A 56 25.61 -12.55 4.62
C HIS A 56 26.75 -12.31 5.61
N LEU A 57 26.55 -12.58 6.90
CA LEU A 57 27.57 -12.43 7.94
C LEU A 57 27.87 -13.77 8.59
N LEU A 58 29.14 -13.97 8.98
CA LEU A 58 29.51 -15.11 9.80
C LEU A 58 28.89 -14.97 11.20
N PRO A 59 28.53 -16.08 11.86
CA PRO A 59 28.06 -16.06 13.25
C PRO A 59 29.00 -15.24 14.15
N GLU A 60 28.44 -14.54 15.14
CA GLU A 60 29.16 -13.72 16.13
C GLU A 60 29.88 -12.46 15.58
N THR A 61 29.80 -12.17 14.28
CA THR A 61 30.36 -10.92 13.71
C THR A 61 29.70 -9.67 14.28
N VAL A 62 28.39 -9.73 14.53
CA VAL A 62 27.58 -8.64 15.07
C VAL A 62 26.57 -9.17 16.07
N VAL A 63 26.34 -8.42 17.14
CA VAL A 63 25.28 -8.74 18.11
C VAL A 63 24.02 -7.97 17.75
N VAL A 64 22.98 -8.70 17.35
CA VAL A 64 21.68 -8.16 16.92
C VAL A 64 20.65 -8.33 18.03
N HIS A 65 19.75 -7.36 18.17
CA HIS A 65 18.60 -7.46 19.07
C HIS A 65 17.32 -6.98 18.39
N ARG A 66 16.25 -7.73 18.60
CA ARG A 66 14.90 -7.41 18.13
C ARG A 66 14.15 -6.66 19.22
N TYR A 67 13.92 -5.37 19.03
CA TYR A 67 13.13 -4.53 19.92
C TYR A 67 11.68 -4.48 19.43
N HIS A 68 10.95 -5.58 19.66
CA HIS A 68 9.55 -5.75 19.26
C HIS A 68 8.88 -6.89 20.05
N GLY A 69 7.58 -6.78 20.34
CA GLY A 69 6.82 -7.84 21.01
C GLY A 69 7.34 -8.17 22.43
N SER A 70 7.42 -9.46 22.76
CA SER A 70 7.94 -9.96 24.04
C SER A 70 9.41 -9.64 24.27
N ASP A 71 10.19 -9.55 23.19
CA ASP A 71 11.64 -9.32 23.24
C ASP A 71 12.00 -7.85 23.50
N LYS A 72 10.99 -6.98 23.63
CA LYS A 72 11.15 -5.56 23.92
C LYS A 72 11.72 -5.29 25.32
N ALA A 73 11.51 -6.21 26.27
CA ALA A 73 11.99 -6.05 27.64
C ALA A 73 13.52 -6.17 27.69
N ILE A 74 14.21 -5.03 27.60
CA ILE A 74 15.66 -4.93 27.65
C ILE A 74 16.08 -3.71 28.45
N ASP A 75 17.10 -3.88 29.27
CA ASP A 75 17.72 -2.77 30.01
C ASP A 75 18.61 -1.93 29.10
N LEU A 76 18.74 -0.64 29.43
CA LEU A 76 19.55 0.30 28.66
C LEU A 76 21.01 -0.18 28.52
N SER A 77 21.58 -0.75 29.58
CA SER A 77 22.94 -1.30 29.61
C SER A 77 23.14 -2.41 28.57
N ASP A 78 22.17 -3.31 28.42
CA ASP A 78 22.24 -4.40 27.47
C ASP A 78 21.95 -3.96 26.03
N LEU A 79 21.10 -2.95 25.86
CA LEU A 79 20.85 -2.32 24.57
C LEU A 79 22.12 -1.66 24.00
N LEU A 80 22.90 -0.98 24.84
CA LEU A 80 24.15 -0.32 24.47
C LEU A 80 25.27 -1.28 24.05
N ARG A 81 25.18 -2.56 24.44
CA ARG A 81 26.15 -3.60 24.03
C ARG A 81 25.92 -4.11 22.61
N LYS A 82 24.71 -3.92 22.06
CA LYS A 82 24.32 -4.42 20.74
C LYS A 82 24.97 -3.62 19.61
N ASP A 83 25.25 -4.26 18.49
CA ASP A 83 25.75 -3.58 17.28
C ASP A 83 24.59 -3.13 16.38
N ILE A 84 23.51 -3.92 16.35
CA ILE A 84 22.31 -3.65 15.56
C ILE A 84 21.07 -3.86 16.43
N VAL A 85 20.16 -2.88 16.42
CA VAL A 85 18.82 -3.02 17.01
C VAL A 85 17.80 -2.87 15.89
N LEU A 86 16.90 -3.83 15.78
CA LEU A 86 15.83 -3.85 14.79
C LEU A 86 14.50 -3.54 15.50
N THR A 87 13.73 -2.59 14.98
CA THR A 87 12.40 -2.26 15.51
C THR A 87 11.45 -1.80 14.42
N THR A 88 10.18 -1.63 14.75
CA THR A 88 9.19 -1.11 13.80
C THR A 88 8.89 0.37 14.05
N TYR A 89 8.47 1.06 13.01
CA TYR A 89 7.99 2.43 13.14
C TYR A 89 6.84 2.57 14.15
N ALA A 90 5.96 1.58 14.17
CA ALA A 90 4.80 1.55 15.04
C ALA A 90 5.23 1.38 16.51
N THR A 91 6.17 0.46 16.79
CA THR A 91 6.73 0.30 18.14
C THR A 91 7.33 1.60 18.67
N ILE A 92 8.09 2.33 17.85
CA ILE A 92 8.61 3.66 18.22
C ILE A 92 7.49 4.66 18.51
N ALA A 93 6.43 4.69 17.69
CA ALA A 93 5.33 5.61 17.87
C ALA A 93 4.52 5.33 19.15
N THR A 94 4.31 4.05 19.47
CA THR A 94 3.66 3.60 20.71
C THR A 94 4.46 4.02 21.93
N ASP A 95 5.77 3.76 21.93
CA ASP A 95 6.67 4.05 23.04
C ASP A 95 6.75 5.54 23.32
N PHE A 96 6.77 6.34 22.25
CA PHE A 96 6.70 7.79 22.33
C PHE A 96 5.39 8.27 22.97
N CYS A 97 4.25 7.67 22.61
CA CYS A 97 2.95 8.05 23.20
C CYS A 97 2.86 7.69 24.69
N ARG A 98 3.43 6.56 25.10
CA ARG A 98 3.40 6.06 26.49
C ARG A 98 4.46 6.70 27.39
N GLY A 99 5.34 7.55 26.86
CA GLY A 99 6.49 8.08 27.58
C GLY A 99 7.57 7.02 27.89
N GLN A 100 7.46 5.82 27.33
CA GLN A 100 8.38 4.70 27.51
C GLN A 100 9.47 4.71 26.43
N ALA A 101 10.12 5.85 26.23
CA ALA A 101 11.01 6.09 25.10
C ALA A 101 12.47 5.70 25.39
N ILE A 102 12.75 4.44 25.78
CA ILE A 102 14.13 3.99 26.04
C ILE A 102 15.05 4.26 24.83
N LEU A 103 14.53 4.09 23.62
CA LEU A 103 15.25 4.36 22.38
C LEU A 103 15.60 5.85 22.18
N SER A 104 14.86 6.78 22.82
CA SER A 104 15.15 8.21 22.77
C SER A 104 16.23 8.64 23.78
N HIS A 105 16.55 7.78 24.76
CA HIS A 105 17.64 8.00 25.71
C HIS A 105 18.99 7.49 25.19
N VAL A 106 19.04 6.93 23.97
CA VAL A 106 20.27 6.46 23.31
C VAL A 106 20.60 7.37 22.14
N ALA A 107 21.78 7.99 22.15
CA ALA A 107 22.35 8.67 20.98
C ALA A 107 22.97 7.63 20.04
N TRP A 108 22.18 7.20 19.06
CA TRP A 108 22.57 6.17 18.10
C TRP A 108 23.70 6.64 17.19
N TYR A 109 24.69 5.80 16.94
CA TYR A 109 25.69 6.09 15.91
C TYR A 109 25.03 6.24 14.54
N ARG A 110 24.06 5.37 14.24
CA ARG A 110 23.33 5.41 12.97
C ARG A 110 21.85 5.07 13.17
N LEU A 111 20.98 5.88 12.57
CA LEU A 111 19.55 5.61 12.42
C LEU A 111 19.23 5.35 10.94
N VAL A 112 18.65 4.19 10.65
CA VAL A 112 18.30 3.73 9.31
C VAL A 112 16.80 3.54 9.23
N LEU A 113 16.18 4.25 8.29
CA LEU A 113 14.76 4.11 7.98
C LEU A 113 14.61 3.28 6.71
N ASP A 114 14.11 2.06 6.84
CA ASP A 114 13.73 1.23 5.70
C ASP A 114 12.30 1.57 5.25
N GLU A 115 12.07 1.64 3.94
CA GLU A 115 10.85 2.22 3.36
C GLU A 115 10.51 3.60 3.95
N ALA A 116 11.46 4.53 3.92
CA ALA A 116 11.36 5.86 4.55
C ALA A 116 10.15 6.72 4.12
N HIS A 117 9.39 6.31 3.09
CA HIS A 117 8.14 6.96 2.71
C HIS A 117 7.06 6.93 3.81
N TYR A 118 7.19 6.08 4.84
CA TYR A 118 6.30 6.07 6.02
C TYR A 118 6.39 7.36 6.86
N ILE A 119 7.48 8.13 6.75
CA ILE A 119 7.66 9.40 7.47
C ILE A 119 7.38 10.64 6.63
N ARG A 120 6.57 10.52 5.57
CA ARG A 120 6.31 11.62 4.62
C ARG A 120 5.52 12.80 5.19
N ASN A 121 4.75 12.59 6.26
CA ASN A 121 3.84 13.60 6.79
C ASN A 121 4.31 14.10 8.19
N PRO A 122 4.84 15.33 8.28
CA PRO A 122 5.34 15.91 9.53
C PRO A 122 4.30 16.04 10.65
N SER A 123 3.01 16.04 10.31
CA SER A 123 1.92 16.16 11.27
C SER A 123 1.65 14.85 12.02
N ARG A 124 2.11 13.70 11.50
CA ARG A 124 1.84 12.38 12.08
C ARG A 124 2.66 12.19 13.36
N LYS A 125 2.07 11.50 14.35
CA LYS A 125 2.74 11.13 15.61
C LYS A 125 4.01 10.30 15.37
N GLN A 126 3.94 9.37 14.43
CA GLN A 126 5.07 8.54 14.00
C GLN A 126 6.27 9.38 13.52
N TYR A 127 6.03 10.41 12.70
CA TYR A 127 7.09 11.32 12.25
C TYR A 127 7.77 12.02 13.43
N ARG A 128 6.97 12.55 14.37
CA ARG A 128 7.48 13.23 15.57
C ARG A 128 8.30 12.29 16.45
N ALA A 129 7.82 11.07 16.66
CA ALA A 129 8.54 10.05 17.43
C ALA A 129 9.92 9.76 16.83
N ILE A 130 10.00 9.55 15.51
CA ILE A 130 11.26 9.26 14.81
C ILE A 130 12.18 10.47 14.75
N GLN A 131 11.63 11.68 14.60
CA GLN A 131 12.42 12.91 14.63
C GLN A 131 13.07 13.11 16.02
N SER A 132 12.40 12.68 17.10
CA SER A 132 12.90 12.80 18.47
C SER A 132 14.12 11.91 18.76
N ILE A 133 14.34 10.84 18.00
CA ILE A 133 15.44 9.90 18.22
C ILE A 133 16.79 10.58 17.92
N PRO A 134 17.72 10.67 18.89
CA PRO A 134 19.02 11.29 18.65
C PRO A 134 19.93 10.33 17.89
N ALA A 135 20.53 10.80 16.79
CA ALA A 135 21.41 9.98 15.96
C ALA A 135 22.50 10.81 15.29
N HIS A 136 23.72 10.27 15.22
CA HIS A 136 24.85 10.91 14.56
C HIS A 136 24.75 10.83 13.02
N ILE A 137 24.40 9.66 12.47
CA ILE A 137 24.22 9.44 11.03
C ILE A 137 22.78 9.01 10.75
N ARG A 138 22.15 9.58 9.71
CA ARG A 138 20.77 9.26 9.31
C ARG A 138 20.69 8.78 7.88
N TRP A 139 20.00 7.67 7.66
CA TRP A 139 19.80 7.07 6.33
C TRP A 139 18.32 6.87 6.05
N CYS A 140 17.90 7.20 4.82
CA CYS A 140 16.60 6.86 4.27
C CYS A 140 16.79 5.85 3.14
N LEU A 141 16.18 4.68 3.25
CA LEU A 141 16.08 3.69 2.18
C LEU A 141 14.64 3.74 1.67
N THR A 142 14.43 4.12 0.42
CA THR A 142 13.09 4.14 -0.19
C THR A 142 13.20 4.03 -1.70
N GLY A 143 12.36 3.20 -2.32
CA GLY A 143 12.24 3.12 -3.77
C GLY A 143 11.52 4.33 -4.39
N THR A 144 10.71 5.03 -3.59
CA THR A 144 9.84 6.14 -4.02
C THR A 144 9.94 7.30 -3.02
N PRO A 145 10.94 8.19 -3.14
CA PRO A 145 11.11 9.31 -2.21
C PRO A 145 10.03 10.39 -2.33
N ILE A 146 9.30 10.42 -3.46
CA ILE A 146 8.17 11.33 -3.72
C ILE A 146 6.99 10.44 -4.12
N GLN A 147 5.88 10.50 -3.38
CA GLN A 147 4.70 9.68 -3.68
C GLN A 147 3.48 10.54 -4.04
N ASN A 148 3.16 11.52 -3.21
CA ASN A 148 1.97 12.34 -3.35
C ASN A 148 2.30 13.80 -3.65
N SER A 149 3.32 14.37 -3.00
CA SER A 149 3.67 15.78 -3.15
C SER A 149 5.15 16.07 -2.87
N LEU A 150 5.61 17.28 -3.19
CA LEU A 150 6.99 17.71 -2.92
C LEU A 150 7.28 17.87 -1.43
N GLU A 151 6.24 18.03 -0.61
CA GLU A 151 6.33 18.06 0.84
C GLU A 151 6.79 16.72 1.42
N ASP A 152 6.52 15.60 0.73
CA ASP A 152 7.05 14.28 1.11
C ASP A 152 8.59 14.30 1.14
N LEU A 153 9.21 14.93 0.12
CA LEU A 153 10.66 15.11 0.06
C LEU A 153 11.13 16.06 1.16
N GLY A 154 10.37 17.12 1.45
CA GLY A 154 10.68 18.06 2.54
C GLY A 154 10.76 17.37 3.90
N ALA A 155 9.87 16.41 4.17
CA ALA A 155 9.90 15.61 5.40
C ALA A 155 11.17 14.73 5.49
N LEU A 156 11.58 14.10 4.39
CA LEU A 156 12.83 13.33 4.34
C LEU A 156 14.07 14.22 4.53
N VAL A 157 14.10 15.39 3.88
CA VAL A 157 15.20 16.36 3.99
C VAL A 157 15.34 16.87 5.43
N LYS A 158 14.21 17.18 6.08
CA LYS A 158 14.18 17.55 7.49
C LYS A 158 14.65 16.42 8.40
N PHE A 159 14.23 15.19 8.15
CA PHE A 159 14.72 14.02 8.89
C PHE A 159 16.23 13.85 8.75
N LEU A 160 16.78 14.00 7.53
CA LEU A 160 18.22 13.91 7.27
C LEU A 160 19.04 15.07 7.86
N ARG A 161 18.37 16.11 8.40
CA ARG A 161 19.00 17.32 8.96
C ARG A 161 19.92 18.02 7.97
N VAL A 162 19.46 18.13 6.72
CA VAL A 162 20.22 18.87 5.68
C VAL A 162 20.31 20.34 6.09
N PRO A 163 21.53 20.92 6.23
CA PRO A 163 21.70 22.30 6.68
C PRO A 163 20.89 23.27 5.83
N VAL A 164 20.32 24.30 6.45
CA VAL A 164 19.49 25.36 5.83
C VAL A 164 18.12 24.88 5.31
N LEU A 165 18.00 23.62 4.87
CA LEU A 165 16.79 23.04 4.32
C LEU A 165 15.95 22.26 5.35
N GLU A 166 16.38 22.21 6.60
CA GLU A 166 15.59 21.65 7.70
C GLU A 166 14.30 22.46 7.97
N ASP A 167 14.35 23.77 7.73
CA ASP A 167 13.19 24.64 7.79
C ASP A 167 12.31 24.43 6.54
N LEU A 168 11.08 23.95 6.77
CA LEU A 168 10.08 23.72 5.72
C LEU A 168 9.74 24.99 4.95
N VAL A 169 9.83 26.18 5.55
CA VAL A 169 9.60 27.46 4.87
C VAL A 169 10.71 27.72 3.86
N VAL A 170 11.96 27.52 4.26
CA VAL A 170 13.13 27.66 3.38
C VAL A 170 13.11 26.60 2.28
N PHE A 171 12.77 25.35 2.62
CA PHE A 171 12.59 24.27 1.64
C PHE A 171 11.53 24.64 0.59
N ARG A 172 10.35 25.10 1.03
CA ARG A 172 9.28 25.53 0.10
C ARG A 172 9.73 26.64 -0.81
N ARG A 173 10.34 27.70 -0.27
CA ARG A 173 10.83 28.84 -1.06
C ARG A 173 11.91 28.43 -2.07
N SER A 174 12.80 27.51 -1.71
CA SER A 174 13.99 27.20 -2.51
C SER A 174 13.79 26.03 -3.48
N ILE A 175 12.85 25.13 -3.18
CA ILE A 175 12.59 23.91 -3.95
C ILE A 175 11.16 23.89 -4.50
N SER A 176 10.14 23.96 -3.63
CA SER A 176 8.75 23.81 -4.08
C SER A 176 8.27 24.95 -4.97
N THR A 177 8.48 26.21 -4.56
CA THR A 177 8.00 27.39 -5.30
C THR A 177 8.60 27.49 -6.71
N PRO A 178 9.92 27.32 -6.93
CA PRO A 178 10.50 27.35 -8.27
C PRO A 178 9.96 26.27 -9.22
N ILE A 179 9.61 25.09 -8.68
CA ILE A 179 9.00 24.01 -9.46
C ILE A 179 7.59 24.40 -9.91
N LEU A 180 6.82 25.06 -9.02
CA LEU A 180 5.44 25.46 -9.26
C LEU A 180 5.31 26.67 -10.19
N THR A 181 6.28 27.59 -10.21
CA THR A 181 6.24 28.82 -11.02
C THR A 181 6.65 28.63 -12.49
N ASN A 182 6.98 27.39 -12.89
CA ASN A 182 7.24 26.99 -14.28
C ASN A 182 8.29 27.86 -15.01
N THR A 183 9.37 28.20 -14.32
CA THR A 183 10.51 28.97 -14.86
C THR A 183 11.54 28.07 -15.56
N ASN A 184 12.38 28.65 -16.44
CA ASN A 184 13.51 27.93 -17.02
C ASN A 184 14.43 27.43 -15.89
N GLY A 185 14.75 26.13 -15.89
CA GLY A 185 15.52 25.52 -14.81
C GLY A 185 14.72 25.16 -13.55
N ARG A 186 13.38 25.03 -13.62
CA ARG A 186 12.50 24.69 -12.49
C ARG A 186 12.95 23.51 -11.61
N PHE A 187 13.74 22.57 -12.14
CA PHE A 187 14.26 21.42 -11.40
C PHE A 187 15.73 21.53 -10.97
N ALA A 188 16.42 22.61 -11.29
CA ALA A 188 17.86 22.73 -11.04
C ALA A 188 18.21 22.58 -9.55
N ASN A 189 17.48 23.29 -8.68
CA ASN A 189 17.71 23.24 -7.24
C ASN A 189 17.40 21.85 -6.66
N MET A 190 16.29 21.23 -7.10
CA MET A 190 15.91 19.88 -6.68
C MET A 190 16.95 18.85 -7.16
N SER A 191 17.41 18.96 -8.41
CA SER A 191 18.42 18.04 -8.95
C SER A 191 19.74 18.17 -8.21
N THR A 192 20.17 19.39 -7.90
CA THR A 192 21.40 19.65 -7.15
C THR A 192 21.30 19.06 -5.74
N LEU A 193 20.16 19.27 -5.06
CA LEU A 193 19.89 18.69 -3.75
C LEU A 193 19.95 17.16 -3.80
N LEU A 194 19.23 16.54 -4.72
CA LEU A 194 19.20 15.08 -4.85
C LEU A 194 20.57 14.51 -5.23
N GLN A 195 21.37 15.20 -6.07
CA GLN A 195 22.74 14.77 -6.37
C GLN A 195 23.64 14.80 -5.12
N ALA A 196 23.42 15.72 -4.20
CA ALA A 196 24.20 15.82 -2.96
C ALA A 196 23.80 14.79 -1.90
N ILE A 197 22.49 14.48 -1.76
CA ILE A 197 21.98 13.67 -0.64
C ILE A 197 21.48 12.28 -1.04
N CYS A 198 21.28 12.00 -2.32
CA CYS A 198 20.65 10.78 -2.80
C CYS A 198 21.57 10.00 -3.74
N LEU A 199 21.74 8.71 -3.44
CA LEU A 199 22.32 7.75 -4.37
C LEU A 199 21.18 6.90 -4.96
N ARG A 200 20.83 7.16 -6.22
CA ARG A 200 19.82 6.38 -6.96
C ARG A 200 20.46 5.66 -8.13
N ARG A 201 20.29 4.34 -8.16
CA ARG A 201 20.71 3.48 -9.29
C ARG A 201 19.47 2.91 -9.96
N THR A 202 19.45 2.88 -11.28
CA THR A 202 18.35 2.29 -12.05
C THR A 202 18.66 0.84 -12.37
N LYS A 203 17.61 0.04 -12.60
CA LYS A 203 17.77 -1.36 -13.01
C LYS A 203 18.48 -1.52 -14.36
N ALA A 204 18.62 -0.45 -15.15
CA ALA A 204 19.39 -0.46 -16.40
C ALA A 204 20.86 -0.87 -16.23
N LEU A 205 21.43 -0.75 -15.02
CA LEU A 205 22.78 -1.23 -14.70
C LEU A 205 22.85 -2.76 -14.53
N LEU A 206 21.70 -3.40 -14.33
CA LEU A 206 21.58 -4.84 -14.23
C LEU A 206 21.15 -5.30 -15.62
N ASN A 207 21.97 -6.11 -16.30
CA ASN A 207 21.65 -6.70 -17.62
C ASN A 207 20.50 -7.72 -17.52
N GLN A 208 19.36 -7.31 -16.97
CA GLN A 208 18.16 -8.11 -16.83
C GLN A 208 17.19 -7.78 -17.97
N PRO A 209 16.45 -8.78 -18.47
CA PRO A 209 15.41 -8.53 -19.44
C PRO A 209 14.34 -7.59 -18.85
N GLU A 210 14.02 -6.52 -19.55
CA GLU A 210 12.97 -5.60 -19.11
C GLU A 210 11.60 -6.30 -19.14
N PRO A 211 10.73 -6.02 -18.15
CA PRO A 211 9.39 -6.58 -18.15
C PRO A 211 8.58 -6.01 -19.31
N ILE A 212 7.91 -6.90 -20.04
CA ILE A 212 7.02 -6.53 -21.15
C ILE A 212 5.66 -6.18 -20.54
N THR A 213 5.26 -4.92 -20.61
CA THR A 213 3.95 -4.47 -20.15
C THR A 213 2.97 -4.38 -21.33
N MET A 214 1.81 -5.00 -21.18
CA MET A 214 0.71 -4.95 -22.14
C MET A 214 -0.59 -4.54 -21.43
N THR A 215 -1.40 -3.72 -22.10
CA THR A 215 -2.74 -3.37 -21.66
C THR A 215 -3.74 -4.03 -22.61
N THR A 216 -4.62 -4.87 -22.07
CA THR A 216 -5.72 -5.50 -22.80
C THR A 216 -6.99 -4.70 -22.54
N LEU A 217 -7.42 -3.94 -23.55
CA LEU A 217 -8.71 -3.26 -23.54
C LEU A 217 -9.81 -4.27 -23.86
N LEU A 218 -10.81 -4.36 -22.99
CA LEU A 218 -11.93 -5.29 -23.11
C LEU A 218 -13.24 -4.51 -23.23
N GLN A 219 -14.20 -5.06 -23.97
CA GLN A 219 -15.55 -4.50 -24.05
C GLN A 219 -16.49 -5.31 -23.19
N LEU A 220 -17.43 -4.65 -22.51
CA LEU A 220 -18.53 -5.32 -21.84
C LEU A 220 -19.38 -6.08 -22.88
N SER A 221 -19.92 -7.23 -22.50
CA SER A 221 -20.94 -7.88 -23.33
C SER A 221 -22.17 -6.96 -23.48
N PRO A 222 -23.01 -7.11 -24.52
CA PRO A 222 -24.20 -6.28 -24.70
C PRO A 222 -25.11 -6.25 -23.46
N LYS A 223 -25.23 -7.40 -22.78
CA LYS A 223 -26.00 -7.53 -21.54
C LYS A 223 -25.37 -6.75 -20.39
N GLU A 224 -24.07 -6.94 -20.14
CA GLU A 224 -23.35 -6.22 -19.08
C GLU A 224 -23.31 -4.71 -19.36
N HIS A 225 -23.23 -4.30 -20.62
CA HIS A 225 -23.22 -2.89 -21.01
C HIS A 225 -24.54 -2.21 -20.63
N ILE A 226 -25.68 -2.84 -20.89
CA ILE A 226 -27.00 -2.33 -20.49
C ILE A 226 -27.06 -2.23 -18.95
N GLN A 227 -26.71 -3.30 -18.24
CA GLN A 227 -26.72 -3.32 -16.78
C GLN A 227 -25.80 -2.25 -16.16
N TYR A 228 -24.61 -2.06 -16.73
CA TYR A 228 -23.67 -1.02 -16.31
C TYR A 228 -24.23 0.38 -16.52
N HIS A 229 -24.84 0.62 -17.67
CA HIS A 229 -25.43 1.90 -18.03
C HIS A 229 -26.60 2.24 -17.11
N ASP A 230 -27.53 1.31 -16.90
CA ASP A 230 -28.68 1.48 -16.02
C ASP A 230 -28.24 1.79 -14.57
N TYR A 231 -27.20 1.09 -14.09
CA TYR A 231 -26.62 1.36 -12.78
C TYR A 231 -25.97 2.76 -12.71
N ALA A 232 -25.23 3.16 -13.74
CA ALA A 232 -24.59 4.47 -13.82
C ALA A 232 -25.62 5.61 -13.86
N GLU A 233 -26.73 5.45 -14.59
CA GLU A 233 -27.85 6.40 -14.60
C GLU A 233 -28.54 6.50 -13.24
N GLY A 234 -28.82 5.36 -12.59
CA GLY A 234 -29.36 5.35 -11.24
C GLY A 234 -28.46 6.08 -10.23
N CYS A 235 -27.15 5.88 -10.33
CA CYS A 235 -26.16 6.60 -9.52
C CYS A 235 -26.17 8.10 -9.80
N ARG A 236 -26.21 8.51 -11.08
CA ARG A 236 -26.28 9.92 -11.48
C ARG A 236 -27.50 10.61 -10.90
N HIS A 237 -28.67 9.97 -11.01
CA HIS A 237 -29.91 10.52 -10.48
C HIS A 237 -29.86 10.70 -8.95
N ALA A 238 -29.30 9.74 -8.22
CA ALA A 238 -29.11 9.85 -6.77
C ALA A 238 -28.16 11.02 -6.39
N ILE A 239 -27.11 11.26 -7.18
CA ILE A 239 -26.20 12.39 -6.97
C ILE A 239 -26.91 13.71 -7.26
N ASP A 240 -27.64 13.80 -8.38
CA ASP A 240 -28.38 15.02 -8.76
C ASP A 240 -29.39 15.40 -7.67
N LEU A 241 -30.17 14.44 -7.17
CA LEU A 241 -31.09 14.65 -6.06
C LEU A 241 -30.38 15.14 -4.79
N ALA A 242 -29.21 14.57 -4.45
CA ALA A 242 -28.45 14.97 -3.27
C ALA A 242 -27.87 16.39 -3.40
N VAL A 243 -27.45 16.79 -4.60
CA VAL A 243 -26.97 18.14 -4.91
C VAL A 243 -28.13 19.14 -4.85
N SER A 244 -29.29 18.82 -5.42
CA SER A 244 -30.51 19.65 -5.33
C SER A 244 -30.99 19.81 -3.87
N GLY A 245 -30.78 18.81 -3.03
CA GLY A 245 -31.01 18.87 -1.58
C GLY A 245 -29.98 19.69 -0.79
N HIS A 246 -29.06 20.41 -1.45
CA HIS A 246 -28.01 21.25 -0.85
C HIS A 246 -27.07 20.51 0.12
N SER A 247 -26.95 19.18 0.00
CA SER A 247 -26.10 18.37 0.88
C SER A 247 -24.87 17.86 0.13
N ILE A 248 -23.83 18.69 0.07
CA ILE A 248 -22.55 18.36 -0.59
C ILE A 248 -21.93 17.09 0.00
N GLN A 249 -22.05 16.89 1.31
CA GLN A 249 -21.51 15.70 1.98
C GLN A 249 -22.22 14.41 1.53
N LYS A 250 -23.56 14.42 1.43
CA LYS A 250 -24.32 13.27 0.90
C LYS A 250 -24.02 13.04 -0.57
N ALA A 251 -23.93 14.11 -1.37
CA ALA A 251 -23.56 14.01 -2.77
C ALA A 251 -22.18 13.34 -2.94
N ASN A 252 -21.18 13.75 -2.16
CA ASN A 252 -19.84 13.13 -2.17
C ASN A 252 -19.89 11.64 -1.79
N GLN A 253 -20.70 11.25 -0.80
CA GLN A 253 -20.87 9.84 -0.44
C GLN A 253 -21.49 9.03 -1.59
N HIS A 254 -22.55 9.55 -2.23
CA HIS A 254 -23.15 8.91 -3.40
C HIS A 254 -22.16 8.76 -4.55
N VAL A 255 -21.33 9.78 -4.79
CA VAL A 255 -20.26 9.73 -5.80
C VAL A 255 -19.24 8.63 -5.52
N ILE A 256 -18.74 8.54 -4.28
CA ILE A 256 -17.75 7.51 -3.91
C ILE A 256 -18.36 6.12 -4.03
N GLN A 257 -19.62 5.96 -3.62
CA GLN A 257 -20.35 4.70 -3.74
C GLN A 257 -20.56 4.29 -5.20
N ALA A 258 -20.91 5.24 -6.08
CA ALA A 258 -21.04 5.00 -7.50
C ALA A 258 -19.72 4.53 -8.13
N ILE A 259 -18.62 5.22 -7.83
CA ILE A 259 -17.27 4.82 -8.28
C ILE A 259 -16.95 3.39 -7.86
N LEU A 260 -17.16 3.06 -6.58
CA LEU A 260 -16.86 1.73 -6.06
C LEU A 260 -17.71 0.66 -6.74
N GLY A 261 -19.04 0.87 -6.81
CA GLY A 261 -19.96 -0.07 -7.43
C GLY A 261 -19.68 -0.30 -8.91
N MET A 262 -19.39 0.77 -9.67
CA MET A 262 -19.04 0.67 -11.08
C MET A 262 -17.70 -0.07 -11.28
N ARG A 263 -16.72 0.13 -10.39
CA ARG A 263 -15.44 -0.58 -10.42
C ARG A 263 -15.63 -2.07 -10.12
N LEU A 264 -16.42 -2.42 -9.09
CA LEU A 264 -16.74 -3.81 -8.75
C LEU A 264 -17.49 -4.50 -9.89
N PHE A 265 -18.44 -3.81 -10.53
CA PHE A 265 -19.19 -4.36 -11.66
C PHE A 265 -18.28 -4.79 -12.81
N CYS A 266 -17.22 -4.02 -13.10
CA CYS A 266 -16.27 -4.36 -14.17
C CYS A 266 -15.55 -5.71 -13.93
N ASN A 267 -15.47 -6.18 -12.68
CA ASN A 267 -14.85 -7.44 -12.31
C ASN A 267 -15.87 -8.56 -12.05
N ASP A 268 -16.90 -8.26 -11.26
CA ASP A 268 -17.79 -9.26 -10.66
C ASP A 268 -19.18 -9.29 -11.34
N GLY A 269 -19.44 -8.39 -12.29
CA GLY A 269 -20.69 -8.28 -13.04
C GLY A 269 -21.89 -7.87 -12.17
N GLU A 270 -23.09 -8.35 -12.52
CA GLU A 270 -24.35 -8.07 -11.82
C GLU A 270 -24.30 -8.37 -10.31
N LYS A 271 -23.47 -9.32 -9.89
CA LYS A 271 -23.31 -9.67 -8.46
C LYS A 271 -22.78 -8.52 -7.62
N ALA A 272 -21.98 -7.64 -8.20
CA ALA A 272 -21.51 -6.43 -7.54
C ALA A 272 -22.66 -5.49 -7.16
N LEU A 273 -23.80 -5.57 -7.86
CA LEU A 273 -24.96 -4.70 -7.66
C LEU A 273 -25.91 -5.22 -6.58
N ILE A 274 -25.70 -6.45 -6.08
CA ILE A 274 -26.55 -7.06 -5.04
C ILE A 274 -26.20 -6.43 -3.68
N ASN A 275 -26.80 -5.27 -3.43
CA ASN A 275 -27.04 -4.57 -2.16
C ASN A 275 -26.24 -5.04 -0.92
N ARG A 276 -24.96 -4.67 -0.84
CA ARG A 276 -24.13 -4.83 0.38
C ARG A 276 -24.06 -3.52 1.17
N LYS A 277 -25.15 -3.13 1.85
CA LYS A 277 -25.11 -1.96 2.75
C LYS A 277 -25.16 -2.38 4.20
N HIS A 278 -24.26 -1.82 5.01
CA HIS A 278 -24.39 -1.76 6.45
C HIS A 278 -25.09 -0.46 6.87
N ALA A 279 -25.69 -0.42 8.07
CA ALA A 279 -26.50 0.68 8.59
C ALA A 279 -25.75 2.03 8.76
N ARG A 280 -24.41 2.06 8.61
CA ARG A 280 -23.55 3.25 8.72
C ARG A 280 -22.87 3.68 7.40
N GLY A 281 -23.18 3.04 6.27
CA GLY A 281 -22.78 3.51 4.94
C GLY A 281 -21.47 2.97 4.36
N LEU A 282 -20.66 2.22 5.12
CA LEU A 282 -19.52 1.48 4.55
C LEU A 282 -19.94 0.13 3.95
N PRO A 283 -19.24 -0.36 2.91
CA PRO A 283 -19.37 -1.72 2.39
C PRO A 283 -19.15 -2.80 3.46
N ILE A 284 -19.77 -3.96 3.26
CA ILE A 284 -19.63 -5.13 4.15
C ILE A 284 -18.25 -5.75 4.00
N GLU A 285 -17.79 -5.90 2.75
CA GLU A 285 -16.48 -6.47 2.49
C GLU A 285 -15.37 -5.49 2.87
N PRO A 286 -14.37 -5.91 3.67
CA PRO A 286 -13.39 -4.98 4.24
C PRO A 286 -12.48 -4.33 3.20
N GLU A 287 -12.17 -5.03 2.11
CA GLU A 287 -11.39 -4.49 0.99
C GLU A 287 -12.21 -3.50 0.16
N GLU A 288 -13.52 -3.74 0.00
CA GLU A 288 -14.44 -2.76 -0.60
C GLU A 288 -14.52 -1.50 0.26
N ALA A 289 -14.62 -1.65 1.58
CA ALA A 289 -14.61 -0.54 2.53
C ALA A 289 -13.28 0.22 2.52
N LEU A 290 -12.15 -0.48 2.38
CA LEU A 290 -10.86 0.17 2.20
C LEU A 290 -10.80 0.98 0.90
N SER A 291 -11.26 0.42 -0.22
CA SER A 291 -11.33 1.12 -1.51
C SER A 291 -12.23 2.36 -1.45
N PHE A 292 -13.35 2.27 -0.72
CA PHE A 292 -14.23 3.40 -0.43
C PHE A 292 -13.47 4.52 0.31
N LEU A 293 -12.81 4.18 1.42
CA LEU A 293 -12.04 5.13 2.24
C LEU A 293 -10.82 5.69 1.49
N GLN A 294 -10.17 4.92 0.63
CA GLN A 294 -9.06 5.40 -0.20
C GLN A 294 -9.53 6.45 -1.21
N THR A 295 -10.74 6.28 -1.74
CA THR A 295 -11.34 7.24 -2.68
C THR A 295 -11.70 8.56 -1.98
N SER A 296 -12.09 8.51 -0.71
CA SER A 296 -12.30 9.71 0.12
C SER A 296 -11.02 10.30 0.72
N SER A 297 -9.88 9.58 0.64
CA SER A 297 -8.60 9.90 1.32
C SER A 297 -8.65 9.78 2.85
N ASP A 298 -9.57 8.95 3.36
CA ASP A 298 -9.77 8.65 4.78
C ASP A 298 -9.33 7.23 5.17
N ALA A 299 -8.64 6.51 4.29
CA ALA A 299 -8.05 5.20 4.59
C ALA A 299 -6.86 5.32 5.54
N LYS A 300 -7.13 5.71 6.78
CA LYS A 300 -6.14 6.03 7.82
C LYS A 300 -6.50 5.31 9.11
N CYS A 301 -5.48 4.86 9.83
CA CYS A 301 -5.66 4.34 11.17
C CYS A 301 -6.20 5.43 12.09
N ILE A 302 -7.30 5.17 12.81
CA ILE A 302 -7.92 6.17 13.69
C ILE A 302 -7.01 6.59 14.87
N ASN A 303 -6.09 5.72 15.30
CA ASN A 303 -5.24 5.97 16.47
C ASN A 303 -3.91 6.68 16.13
N CYS A 304 -3.20 6.16 15.12
CA CYS A 304 -1.88 6.65 14.73
C CYS A 304 -1.86 7.41 13.40
N ASP A 305 -2.99 7.44 12.69
CA ASP A 305 -3.18 8.22 11.46
C ASP A 305 -2.28 7.74 10.30
N CYS A 306 -1.70 6.54 10.39
CA CYS A 306 -0.95 5.94 9.28
C CYS A 306 -1.89 5.55 8.14
N ASP A 307 -1.40 5.64 6.90
CA ASP A 307 -2.21 5.29 5.74
C ASP A 307 -2.34 3.78 5.60
N ILE A 308 -3.55 3.31 5.35
CA ILE A 308 -3.89 1.90 5.19
C ILE A 308 -4.00 1.58 3.70
N VAL A 309 -3.22 0.59 3.27
CA VAL A 309 -3.15 0.15 1.87
C VAL A 309 -3.58 -1.31 1.68
N ALA A 310 -3.65 -2.08 2.76
CA ALA A 310 -4.08 -3.47 2.77
C ALA A 310 -4.99 -3.76 3.98
N MET A 311 -5.63 -4.92 3.99
CA MET A 311 -6.49 -5.36 5.11
C MET A 311 -6.00 -6.67 5.74
N TYR A 312 -6.23 -6.82 7.05
CA TYR A 312 -6.08 -8.05 7.86
C TYR A 312 -4.69 -8.65 8.05
N GLN A 313 -3.62 -7.94 7.72
CA GLN A 313 -2.27 -8.32 8.12
C GLN A 313 -1.93 -7.69 9.48
N ARG A 314 -2.15 -8.43 10.57
CA ARG A 314 -1.90 -7.99 11.95
C ARG A 314 -0.48 -7.44 12.17
N ASP A 315 0.48 -8.00 11.46
CA ASP A 315 1.90 -7.70 11.57
C ASP A 315 2.38 -6.45 10.79
N ASP A 316 1.50 -5.84 9.99
CA ASP A 316 1.85 -4.70 9.13
C ASP A 316 1.12 -3.42 9.54
N GLN A 317 1.89 -2.35 9.75
CA GLN A 317 1.36 -1.03 10.06
C GLN A 317 0.58 -0.41 8.88
N SER A 318 0.91 -0.78 7.63
CA SER A 318 0.12 -0.33 6.47
C SER A 318 -1.09 -1.20 6.16
N SER A 319 -1.34 -2.22 6.97
CA SER A 319 -2.55 -3.03 6.90
C SER A 319 -3.51 -2.67 8.03
N GLY A 320 -4.79 -2.58 7.69
CA GLY A 320 -5.86 -2.21 8.61
C GLY A 320 -6.83 -3.34 8.92
N THR A 321 -7.54 -3.20 10.03
CA THR A 321 -8.67 -4.02 10.43
C THR A 321 -9.83 -3.09 10.75
N LEU A 322 -10.98 -3.34 10.12
CA LEU A 322 -12.23 -2.68 10.48
C LEU A 322 -12.86 -3.46 11.63
N ILE A 323 -13.04 -2.80 12.77
CA ILE A 323 -13.77 -3.36 13.91
C ILE A 323 -15.28 -3.09 13.78
N VAL A 324 -16.12 -3.73 14.61
CA VAL A 324 -17.60 -3.62 14.53
C VAL A 324 -18.14 -2.20 14.50
N CYS A 325 -17.51 -1.29 15.26
CA CYS A 325 -17.92 0.11 15.27
C CYS A 325 -17.42 0.93 14.06
N GLN A 326 -16.79 0.26 13.09
CA GLN A 326 -16.24 0.79 11.83
C GLN A 326 -15.02 1.71 11.98
N HIS A 327 -14.34 1.64 13.11
CA HIS A 327 -13.02 2.23 13.21
C HIS A 327 -12.01 1.37 12.46
N LEU A 328 -11.18 2.03 11.65
CA LEU A 328 -10.07 1.42 10.96
C LEU A 328 -8.82 1.52 11.84
N LEU A 329 -8.28 0.39 12.27
CA LEU A 329 -7.07 0.31 13.10
C LEU A 329 -5.97 -0.40 12.31
N CYS A 330 -4.74 0.12 12.33
CA CYS A 330 -3.61 -0.63 11.76
C CYS A 330 -3.28 -1.85 12.61
N GLY A 331 -2.57 -2.82 12.02
CA GLY A 331 -2.21 -4.08 12.70
C GLY A 331 -1.58 -3.87 14.09
N VAL A 332 -0.75 -2.84 14.25
CA VAL A 332 -0.10 -2.54 15.53
C VAL A 332 -1.03 -1.88 16.54
N CYS A 333 -1.82 -0.88 16.12
CA CYS A 333 -2.81 -0.26 17.01
C CYS A 333 -3.96 -1.20 17.37
N LEU A 334 -4.19 -2.25 16.57
CA LEU A 334 -5.16 -3.29 16.88
C LEU A 334 -4.76 -4.09 18.12
N VAL A 335 -3.48 -4.48 18.26
CA VAL A 335 -2.99 -5.24 19.43
C VAL A 335 -3.16 -4.44 20.73
N GLU A 336 -2.89 -3.14 20.66
CA GLU A 336 -3.14 -2.22 21.79
C GLU A 336 -4.62 -2.14 22.13
N PHE A 337 -5.45 -1.97 21.11
CA PHE A 337 -6.90 -1.93 21.26
C PHE A 337 -7.46 -3.24 21.85
N GLU A 338 -6.92 -4.40 21.45
CA GLU A 338 -7.26 -5.70 22.02
C GLU A 338 -6.92 -5.75 23.53
N THR A 339 -5.75 -5.24 23.92
CA THR A 339 -5.34 -5.17 25.34
C THR A 339 -6.28 -4.26 26.14
N ASP A 340 -6.64 -3.09 25.60
CA ASP A 340 -7.58 -2.18 26.26
C ASP A 340 -8.99 -2.79 26.37
N LEU A 341 -9.41 -3.65 25.41
CA LEU A 341 -10.69 -4.35 25.50
C LEU A 341 -10.70 -5.41 26.60
N ASP A 342 -9.58 -6.13 26.79
CA ASP A 342 -9.41 -7.13 27.85
C ASP A 342 -9.43 -6.48 29.24
N GLU A 343 -8.78 -5.33 29.41
CA GLU A 343 -8.78 -4.58 30.67
C GLU A 343 -10.17 -4.04 31.06
N ASN A 344 -11.04 -3.77 30.07
CA ASN A 344 -12.38 -3.22 30.25
C ASN A 344 -13.50 -4.28 30.15
N LEU A 345 -13.17 -5.56 30.30
CA LEU A 345 -14.12 -6.67 30.19
C LEU A 345 -15.02 -6.74 31.45
N GLU A 346 -16.31 -6.48 31.27
CA GLU A 346 -17.34 -6.64 32.31
C GLU A 346 -18.48 -7.53 31.77
N ASP A 347 -18.85 -8.59 32.50
CA ASP A 347 -19.97 -9.49 32.14
C ASP A 347 -19.90 -10.06 30.71
N GLY A 348 -18.69 -10.37 30.22
CA GLY A 348 -18.46 -10.89 28.86
C GLY A 348 -18.65 -9.85 27.75
N ARG A 349 -18.75 -8.56 28.07
CA ARG A 349 -18.84 -7.46 27.11
C ARG A 349 -17.77 -6.41 27.39
N SER A 350 -17.10 -5.95 26.35
CA SER A 350 -16.14 -4.85 26.44
C SER A 350 -16.72 -3.58 25.84
N ARG A 351 -16.17 -2.43 26.23
CA ARG A 351 -16.49 -1.13 25.62
C ARG A 351 -15.38 -0.74 24.65
N CYS A 352 -15.73 -0.32 23.44
CA CYS A 352 -14.77 0.27 22.52
C CYS A 352 -14.14 1.52 23.14
N PRO A 353 -12.81 1.57 23.34
CA PRO A 353 -12.11 2.73 23.91
C PRO A 353 -12.26 4.02 23.09
N ILE A 354 -12.65 3.91 21.81
CA ILE A 354 -12.68 5.03 20.87
C ILE A 354 -14.06 5.70 20.83
N CYS A 355 -15.15 4.93 20.84
CA CYS A 355 -16.53 5.47 20.76
C CYS A 355 -17.47 4.99 21.86
N GLY A 356 -17.02 4.16 22.79
CA GLY A 356 -17.82 3.67 23.92
C GLY A 356 -18.89 2.63 23.56
N LEU A 357 -18.97 2.15 22.30
CA LEU A 357 -19.89 1.08 21.92
C LEU A 357 -19.62 -0.16 22.77
N ARG A 358 -20.66 -0.73 23.41
CA ARG A 358 -20.57 -2.00 24.13
C ARG A 358 -20.95 -3.15 23.21
N ALA A 359 -20.10 -4.16 23.13
CA ALA A 359 -20.39 -5.40 22.39
C ALA A 359 -19.62 -6.57 23.02
N ASP A 360 -19.89 -7.78 22.57
CA ASP A 360 -19.10 -8.96 22.95
C ASP A 360 -17.64 -8.76 22.47
N ILE A 361 -16.65 -9.16 23.27
CA ILE A 361 -15.24 -9.03 22.92
C ILE A 361 -14.91 -9.71 21.59
N HIS A 362 -15.50 -10.89 21.36
CA HIS A 362 -15.36 -11.65 20.11
C HIS A 362 -16.09 -11.00 18.93
N SER A 363 -17.04 -10.09 19.19
CA SER A 363 -17.70 -9.34 18.13
C SER A 363 -16.76 -8.26 17.57
N PHE A 364 -16.00 -7.54 18.40
CA PHE A 364 -15.16 -6.42 17.94
C PHE A 364 -14.05 -6.84 16.97
N LEU A 365 -13.54 -8.05 17.15
CA LEU A 365 -12.45 -8.61 16.38
C LEU A 365 -13.04 -9.58 15.37
N VAL A 366 -13.15 -9.14 14.12
CA VAL A 366 -13.47 -10.06 13.02
C VAL A 366 -12.32 -11.06 12.94
N ASN A 367 -12.52 -12.24 13.54
CA ASN A 367 -11.60 -13.36 13.41
C ASN A 367 -11.92 -14.00 12.05
N PRO A 368 -11.13 -13.77 11.01
CA PRO A 368 -11.54 -14.19 9.67
C PRO A 368 -11.54 -15.72 9.52
N SER A 369 -10.84 -16.41 10.40
CA SER A 369 -10.71 -17.87 10.45
C SER A 369 -12.01 -18.56 10.86
N SER A 370 -12.94 -17.91 11.57
CA SER A 370 -14.24 -18.50 11.90
C SER A 370 -15.26 -18.38 10.77
N ALA A 371 -14.96 -17.61 9.72
CA ALA A 371 -15.72 -17.58 8.47
C ALA A 371 -15.23 -18.63 7.45
N GLU A 372 -14.36 -19.58 7.85
CA GLU A 372 -13.93 -20.70 7.00
C GLU A 372 -15.01 -21.80 6.87
N ASN A 373 -16.14 -21.69 7.60
CA ASN A 373 -17.32 -22.53 7.42
C ASN A 373 -18.41 -21.77 6.64
N ASP A 374 -18.15 -21.47 5.38
CA ASP A 374 -19.22 -21.60 4.41
C ASP A 374 -18.64 -21.97 3.04
N SER A 375 -18.66 -23.26 2.76
CA SER A 375 -18.61 -23.79 1.40
C SER A 375 -19.93 -23.52 0.69
N ASP A 376 -20.46 -22.30 0.81
CA ASP A 376 -21.52 -21.82 -0.05
C ASP A 376 -20.85 -21.60 -1.41
N LYS A 377 -20.80 -22.68 -2.19
CA LYS A 377 -20.47 -22.66 -3.60
C LYS A 377 -21.40 -21.65 -4.24
N ILE A 378 -20.95 -20.41 -4.36
CA ILE A 378 -21.67 -19.34 -5.02
C ILE A 378 -22.01 -19.90 -6.40
N LYS A 379 -23.29 -20.22 -6.64
CA LYS A 379 -23.76 -20.70 -7.94
C LYS A 379 -23.66 -19.53 -8.90
N VAL A 380 -22.51 -19.39 -9.55
CA VAL A 380 -22.31 -18.44 -10.63
C VAL A 380 -23.03 -19.00 -11.85
N THR A 381 -24.18 -18.43 -12.18
CA THR A 381 -24.95 -18.77 -13.38
C THR A 381 -24.23 -18.30 -14.65
N GLU A 382 -23.59 -17.13 -14.59
CA GLU A 382 -22.86 -16.51 -15.69
C GLU A 382 -21.63 -15.76 -15.16
N TYR A 383 -20.50 -15.86 -15.86
CA TYR A 383 -19.23 -15.24 -15.46
C TYR A 383 -18.98 -13.94 -16.22
N PRO A 384 -18.39 -12.90 -15.59
CA PRO A 384 -18.14 -11.62 -16.23
C PRO A 384 -17.16 -11.71 -17.41
N THR A 385 -17.35 -10.87 -18.43
CA THR A 385 -16.54 -10.86 -19.67
C THR A 385 -15.05 -10.69 -19.39
N LYS A 386 -14.71 -9.89 -18.38
CA LYS A 386 -13.32 -9.70 -17.95
C LYS A 386 -12.67 -11.00 -17.46
N LEU A 387 -13.34 -11.72 -16.56
CA LEU A 387 -12.82 -12.97 -16.00
C LEU A 387 -12.79 -14.10 -17.03
N LEU A 388 -13.72 -14.10 -17.99
CA LEU A 388 -13.66 -14.99 -19.15
C LEU A 388 -12.43 -14.71 -20.03
N SER A 389 -12.13 -13.44 -20.30
CA SER A 389 -10.93 -13.04 -21.04
C SER A 389 -9.64 -13.40 -20.29
N LEU A 390 -9.66 -13.30 -18.96
CA LEU A 390 -8.57 -13.77 -18.10
C LEU A 390 -8.35 -15.29 -18.25
N LEU A 391 -9.41 -16.08 -18.16
CA LEU A 391 -9.38 -17.52 -18.36
C LEU A 391 -8.81 -17.89 -19.73
N ASP A 392 -9.26 -17.23 -20.79
CA ASP A 392 -8.79 -17.49 -22.15
C ASP A 392 -7.30 -17.19 -22.30
N ASN A 393 -6.82 -16.08 -21.70
CA ASN A 393 -5.40 -15.77 -21.68
C ASN A 393 -4.58 -16.82 -20.92
N VAL A 394 -5.03 -17.26 -19.74
CA VAL A 394 -4.35 -18.30 -18.95
C VAL A 394 -4.33 -19.65 -19.69
N ARG A 395 -5.44 -20.02 -20.36
CA ARG A 395 -5.53 -21.25 -21.17
C ARG A 395 -4.65 -21.20 -22.40
N ASN A 396 -4.71 -20.12 -23.16
CA ASN A 396 -3.92 -19.96 -24.38
C ASN A 396 -2.41 -19.97 -24.10
N GLN A 397 -1.99 -19.46 -22.94
CA GLN A 397 -0.62 -19.55 -22.47
C GLN A 397 -0.21 -21.00 -22.15
N SER A 398 -1.05 -21.75 -21.44
CA SER A 398 -0.83 -23.19 -21.17
C SER A 398 -0.73 -24.03 -22.46
N ILE A 399 -1.45 -23.65 -23.52
CA ILE A 399 -1.38 -24.30 -24.83
C ILE A 399 -0.08 -23.95 -25.58
N ARG A 400 0.35 -22.68 -25.57
CA ARG A 400 1.61 -22.25 -26.19
C ARG A 400 2.83 -22.94 -25.55
N ASP A 401 2.79 -23.14 -24.24
CA ASP A 401 3.83 -23.87 -23.51
C ASP A 401 3.89 -25.37 -23.88
N LYS A 402 2.78 -26.00 -24.29
CA LYS A 402 2.81 -27.39 -24.76
C LYS A 402 3.54 -27.58 -26.09
N TRP A 403 3.63 -26.53 -26.90
CA TRP A 403 4.27 -26.59 -28.23
C TRP A 403 5.74 -26.14 -28.21
N GLN A 404 6.17 -25.40 -27.18
CA GLN A 404 7.58 -25.11 -26.91
C GLN A 404 8.12 -26.10 -25.86
N VAL A 405 8.96 -27.04 -26.29
CA VAL A 405 9.45 -28.22 -25.53
C VAL A 405 10.39 -27.88 -24.36
N SER A 406 10.38 -26.68 -23.80
CA SER A 406 11.12 -26.42 -22.56
C SER A 406 10.51 -25.28 -21.77
N PHE A 407 10.29 -25.56 -20.47
CA PHE A 407 9.97 -24.64 -19.37
C PHE A 407 8.48 -24.42 -19.07
N SER A 408 8.09 -24.78 -17.84
CA SER A 408 6.78 -24.50 -17.23
C SER A 408 6.62 -23.02 -16.89
N THR A 409 5.59 -22.36 -17.39
CA THR A 409 5.27 -20.95 -17.08
C THR A 409 4.40 -20.87 -15.83
N ASN A 410 4.89 -20.20 -14.78
CA ASN A 410 4.08 -19.86 -13.62
C ASN A 410 3.42 -18.49 -13.79
N CYS A 411 2.15 -18.40 -13.39
CA CYS A 411 1.28 -17.25 -13.55
C CYS A 411 0.79 -16.75 -12.19
N ILE A 412 0.88 -15.43 -11.98
CA ILE A 412 0.34 -14.75 -10.80
C ILE A 412 -0.78 -13.81 -11.25
N ILE A 413 -1.92 -13.91 -10.58
CA ILE A 413 -3.10 -13.08 -10.83
C ILE A 413 -3.33 -12.20 -9.60
N PHE A 414 -3.23 -10.90 -9.81
CA PHE A 414 -3.46 -9.87 -8.82
C PHE A 414 -4.86 -9.27 -8.97
N SER A 415 -5.59 -9.24 -7.86
CA SER A 415 -6.82 -8.46 -7.66
C SER A 415 -6.72 -7.73 -6.33
N PHE A 416 -7.40 -6.61 -6.15
CA PHE A 416 -7.55 -5.93 -4.87
C PHE A 416 -8.68 -6.52 -4.04
N TRP A 417 -9.70 -7.07 -4.71
CA TRP A 417 -10.87 -7.65 -4.06
C TRP A 417 -10.77 -9.18 -3.98
N LYS A 418 -10.93 -9.71 -2.77
CA LYS A 418 -11.03 -11.15 -2.50
C LYS A 418 -12.23 -11.77 -3.23
N THR A 419 -13.35 -11.05 -3.33
CA THR A 419 -14.56 -11.52 -4.05
C THR A 419 -14.25 -11.86 -5.50
N THR A 420 -13.50 -11.02 -6.19
CA THR A 420 -13.03 -11.28 -7.55
C THR A 420 -12.11 -12.50 -7.61
N LEU A 421 -11.23 -12.70 -6.63
CA LEU A 421 -10.40 -13.90 -6.55
C LEU A 421 -11.23 -15.16 -6.33
N ASP A 422 -12.28 -15.11 -5.51
CA ASP A 422 -13.17 -16.23 -5.24
C ASP A 422 -14.01 -16.60 -6.47
N ILE A 423 -14.52 -15.61 -7.21
CA ILE A 423 -15.19 -15.84 -8.49
C ILE A 423 -14.22 -16.43 -9.52
N THR A 424 -12.99 -15.92 -9.57
CA THR A 424 -11.93 -16.44 -10.47
C THR A 424 -11.56 -17.89 -10.12
N ALA A 425 -11.44 -18.23 -8.84
CA ALA A 425 -11.20 -19.59 -8.41
C ALA A 425 -12.35 -20.53 -8.80
N SER A 426 -13.60 -20.11 -8.59
CA SER A 426 -14.77 -20.88 -9.02
C SER A 426 -14.82 -21.08 -10.54
N LEU A 427 -14.42 -20.06 -11.31
CA LEU A 427 -14.28 -20.14 -12.77
C LEU A 427 -13.22 -21.18 -13.16
N PHE A 428 -12.05 -21.13 -12.52
CA PHE A 428 -10.95 -22.07 -12.78
C PHE A 428 -11.30 -23.50 -12.39
N ASP A 429 -11.98 -23.71 -11.26
CA ASP A 429 -12.47 -25.02 -10.83
C ASP A 429 -13.45 -25.62 -11.87
N LYS A 430 -14.40 -24.80 -12.36
CA LYS A 430 -15.35 -25.21 -13.42
C LYS A 430 -14.64 -25.68 -14.69
N TYR A 431 -13.48 -25.12 -14.97
CA TYR A 431 -12.67 -25.40 -16.15
C TYR A 431 -11.45 -26.29 -15.87
N SER A 432 -11.41 -26.93 -14.68
CA SER A 432 -10.37 -27.87 -14.25
C SER A 432 -8.94 -27.29 -14.24
N ILE A 433 -8.80 -26.02 -13.87
CA ILE A 433 -7.52 -25.35 -13.67
C ILE A 433 -7.27 -25.26 -12.17
N SER A 434 -6.29 -26.00 -11.66
CA SER A 434 -5.87 -25.88 -10.26
C SER A 434 -5.20 -24.53 -10.01
N CYS A 435 -5.51 -23.91 -8.87
CA CYS A 435 -4.89 -22.65 -8.45
C CYS A 435 -4.70 -22.59 -6.93
N PHE A 436 -3.69 -21.84 -6.49
CA PHE A 436 -3.50 -21.48 -5.10
C PHE A 436 -4.10 -20.10 -4.82
N ARG A 437 -4.51 -19.82 -3.57
CA ARG A 437 -5.13 -18.55 -3.16
C ARG A 437 -4.43 -17.96 -1.94
N ILE A 438 -4.09 -16.67 -2.02
CA ILE A 438 -3.53 -15.89 -0.90
C ILE A 438 -4.29 -14.57 -0.76
N HIS A 439 -4.92 -14.35 0.39
CA HIS A 439 -5.58 -13.08 0.74
C HIS A 439 -5.21 -12.65 2.16
N GLY A 440 -5.54 -11.40 2.50
CA GLY A 440 -5.07 -10.74 3.73
C GLY A 440 -5.54 -11.41 5.01
N THR A 441 -6.66 -12.14 4.96
CA THR A 441 -7.21 -12.83 6.12
C THR A 441 -6.51 -14.15 6.49
N LEU A 442 -5.57 -14.64 5.67
CA LEU A 442 -4.80 -15.84 5.98
C LEU A 442 -3.65 -15.51 6.95
N SER A 443 -3.43 -16.39 7.93
CA SER A 443 -2.28 -16.26 8.85
C SER A 443 -0.94 -16.31 8.10
N ALA A 444 0.10 -15.68 8.65
CA ALA A 444 1.43 -15.68 8.06
C ALA A 444 1.94 -17.12 7.78
N SER A 445 1.76 -18.05 8.72
CA SER A 445 2.16 -19.45 8.56
C SER A 445 1.41 -20.15 7.42
N LYS A 446 0.08 -19.93 7.29
CA LYS A 446 -0.71 -20.47 6.16
C LYS A 446 -0.22 -19.90 4.82
N ARG A 447 0.05 -18.59 4.75
CA ARG A 447 0.57 -17.93 3.54
C ARG A 447 1.93 -18.50 3.11
N SER A 448 2.86 -18.64 4.05
CA SER A 448 4.18 -19.24 3.77
C SER A 448 4.08 -20.66 3.25
N ARG A 449 3.21 -21.49 3.85
CA ARG A 449 2.97 -22.86 3.39
C ARG A 449 2.44 -22.91 1.96
N ILE A 450 1.42 -22.09 1.64
CA ILE A 450 0.85 -22.03 0.28
C ILE A 450 1.91 -21.61 -0.75
N LEU A 451 2.81 -20.70 -0.39
CA LEU A 451 3.91 -20.29 -1.26
C LEU A 451 4.93 -21.41 -1.48
N THR A 452 5.30 -22.13 -0.42
CA THR A 452 6.16 -23.33 -0.55
C THR A 452 5.50 -24.38 -1.43
N ASP A 453 4.22 -24.68 -1.20
CA ASP A 453 3.47 -25.65 -2.01
C ASP A 453 3.38 -25.21 -3.48
N PHE A 454 3.26 -23.90 -3.75
CA PHE A 454 3.28 -23.35 -5.10
C PHE A 454 4.66 -23.44 -5.76
N GLU A 455 5.74 -23.18 -5.02
CA GLU A 455 7.12 -23.29 -5.52
C GLU A 455 7.50 -24.75 -5.82
N GLU A 456 6.99 -25.71 -5.05
CA GLU A 456 7.26 -27.15 -5.21
C GLU A 456 6.33 -27.83 -6.23
N SER A 457 5.20 -27.22 -6.57
CA SER A 457 4.22 -27.82 -7.48
C SER A 457 4.68 -27.79 -8.94
N SER A 458 4.74 -28.95 -9.58
CA SER A 458 4.94 -29.07 -11.03
C SER A 458 3.63 -29.04 -11.84
N THR A 459 2.50 -29.23 -11.17
CA THR A 459 1.16 -29.40 -11.78
C THR A 459 0.34 -28.11 -11.75
N THR A 460 0.36 -27.39 -10.63
CA THR A 460 -0.41 -26.16 -10.41
C THR A 460 0.46 -24.95 -10.72
N ARG A 461 0.08 -24.17 -11.73
CA ARG A 461 0.88 -23.04 -12.24
C ARG A 461 0.26 -21.67 -12.02
N VAL A 462 -0.83 -21.61 -11.26
CA VAL A 462 -1.62 -20.38 -11.08
C VAL A 462 -1.71 -20.03 -9.61
N LEU A 463 -1.28 -18.81 -9.27
CA LEU A 463 -1.42 -18.22 -7.94
C LEU A 463 -2.32 -16.99 -7.99
N LEU A 464 -3.42 -17.04 -7.25
CA LEU A 464 -4.34 -15.92 -7.03
C LEU A 464 -3.92 -15.19 -5.75
N ILE A 465 -3.65 -13.89 -5.81
CA ILE A 465 -3.18 -13.14 -4.64
C ILE A 465 -3.76 -11.72 -4.60
N THR A 466 -4.16 -11.26 -3.39
CA THR A 466 -4.61 -9.87 -3.27
C THR A 466 -3.45 -8.88 -3.37
N LEU A 467 -3.62 -7.74 -4.05
CA LEU A 467 -2.58 -6.74 -4.25
C LEU A 467 -1.96 -6.25 -2.94
N GLY A 468 -2.77 -6.04 -1.90
CA GLY A 468 -2.27 -5.67 -0.58
C GLY A 468 -1.37 -6.75 0.05
N THR A 469 -1.71 -8.02 -0.15
CA THR A 469 -0.89 -9.17 0.32
C THR A 469 0.31 -9.45 -0.56
N GLY A 470 0.25 -9.09 -1.84
CA GLY A 470 1.37 -9.14 -2.75
C GLY A 470 2.39 -8.01 -2.54
N ALA A 471 1.92 -6.83 -2.13
CA ALA A 471 2.77 -5.67 -1.85
C ALA A 471 3.50 -5.80 -0.50
N VAL A 472 2.89 -6.49 0.47
CA VAL A 472 3.38 -6.61 1.84
C VAL A 472 3.77 -8.06 2.16
N GLY A 473 5.04 -8.28 2.54
CA GLY A 473 5.51 -9.54 3.12
C GLY A 473 6.77 -10.14 2.49
N SER A 474 7.31 -11.13 3.20
CA SER A 474 8.48 -11.96 2.87
C SER A 474 8.20 -13.01 1.78
N ASN A 475 7.17 -12.81 0.95
CA ASN A 475 6.78 -13.76 -0.07
C ASN A 475 7.92 -13.87 -1.11
N LYS A 476 8.69 -14.95 -1.03
CA LYS A 476 9.58 -15.38 -2.12
C LYS A 476 8.64 -15.81 -3.25
N LEU A 477 8.24 -14.88 -4.10
CA LEU A 477 7.53 -15.16 -5.34
C LEU A 477 8.59 -15.42 -6.42
N LYS A 478 9.33 -16.52 -6.31
CA LYS A 478 10.30 -16.87 -7.35
C LYS A 478 9.58 -17.45 -8.57
N ALA A 479 10.11 -17.13 -9.74
CA ALA A 479 9.83 -17.75 -11.04
C ALA A 479 8.39 -17.64 -11.61
N ALA A 480 7.64 -16.55 -11.35
CA ALA A 480 6.50 -16.24 -12.22
C ALA A 480 6.97 -15.46 -13.46
N ASN A 481 6.54 -15.93 -14.63
CA ASN A 481 6.86 -15.31 -15.91
C ASN A 481 5.76 -14.39 -16.39
N ILE A 482 4.54 -14.58 -15.90
CA ILE A 482 3.37 -13.83 -16.32
C ILE A 482 2.63 -13.29 -15.10
N ILE A 483 2.31 -12.01 -15.15
CA ILE A 483 1.54 -11.30 -14.13
C ILE A 483 0.28 -10.78 -14.79
N HIS A 484 -0.88 -11.14 -14.25
CA HIS A 484 -2.19 -10.61 -14.63
C HIS A 484 -2.66 -9.62 -13.57
N ILE A 485 -3.06 -8.43 -13.97
CA ILE A 485 -3.61 -7.40 -13.08
C ILE A 485 -5.04 -7.14 -13.54
N VAL A 486 -5.99 -7.60 -12.73
CA VAL A 486 -7.42 -7.66 -13.11
C VAL A 486 -8.07 -6.27 -13.12
N GLU A 487 -7.64 -5.37 -12.25
CA GLU A 487 -8.16 -4.00 -12.22
C GLU A 487 -7.11 -2.96 -11.79
N PRO A 488 -7.21 -1.71 -12.29
CA PRO A 488 -6.26 -0.65 -11.97
C PRO A 488 -6.49 -0.12 -10.54
N GLN A 489 -5.39 0.28 -9.89
CA GLN A 489 -5.40 0.86 -8.54
C GLN A 489 -5.12 2.36 -8.54
N TRP A 490 -5.77 3.07 -7.60
CA TRP A 490 -5.57 4.50 -7.36
C TRP A 490 -4.13 4.87 -6.96
N ASN A 491 -3.44 3.96 -6.29
CA ASN A 491 -2.05 4.13 -5.88
C ASN A 491 -1.14 3.21 -6.72
N PRO A 492 -0.44 3.74 -7.74
CA PRO A 492 0.45 2.94 -8.57
C PRO A 492 1.62 2.32 -7.80
N SER A 493 1.98 2.89 -6.64
CA SER A 493 3.10 2.38 -5.84
C SER A 493 2.80 0.99 -5.28
N VAL A 494 1.55 0.70 -4.89
CA VAL A 494 1.14 -0.62 -4.38
C VAL A 494 1.31 -1.69 -5.47
N GLU A 495 0.85 -1.38 -6.68
CA GLU A 495 1.01 -2.25 -7.85
C GLU A 495 2.49 -2.48 -8.20
N ASN A 496 3.29 -1.42 -8.25
CA ASN A 496 4.72 -1.51 -8.53
C ASN A 496 5.49 -2.27 -7.45
N GLN A 497 5.11 -2.15 -6.18
CA GLN A 497 5.68 -2.93 -5.08
C GLN A 497 5.36 -4.41 -5.27
N ALA A 498 4.09 -4.77 -5.51
CA ALA A 498 3.69 -6.15 -5.77
C ALA A 498 4.42 -6.76 -6.99
N ILE A 499 4.48 -6.03 -8.12
CA ILE A 499 5.26 -6.44 -9.31
C ILE A 499 6.75 -6.59 -8.96
N GLY A 500 7.31 -5.64 -8.21
CA GLY A 500 8.70 -5.66 -7.79
C GLY A 500 9.07 -6.85 -6.91
N ARG A 501 8.11 -7.47 -6.20
CA ARG A 501 8.31 -8.71 -5.44
C ARG A 501 8.47 -9.94 -6.35
N VAL A 502 7.84 -9.90 -7.52
CA VAL A 502 7.93 -10.95 -8.55
C VAL A 502 9.20 -10.78 -9.39
N ILE A 503 9.49 -9.55 -9.82
CA ILE A 503 10.67 -9.25 -10.66
C ILE A 503 11.91 -9.10 -9.78
N ARG A 504 12.66 -10.19 -9.61
CA ARG A 504 13.88 -10.24 -8.78
C ARG A 504 15.16 -10.39 -9.60
N LEU A 505 16.28 -10.05 -8.95
CA LEU A 505 17.63 -10.31 -9.44
C LEU A 505 17.84 -11.82 -9.66
N GLY A 506 18.32 -12.21 -10.84
CA GLY A 506 18.60 -13.60 -11.21
C GLY A 506 17.55 -14.29 -12.10
N GLN A 507 16.50 -13.59 -12.54
CA GLN A 507 15.59 -14.13 -13.57
C GLN A 507 16.23 -14.09 -14.95
N GLU A 508 16.20 -15.22 -15.66
CA GLU A 508 16.71 -15.37 -17.03
C GLU A 508 15.71 -14.93 -18.11
N ARG A 509 14.40 -14.96 -17.79
CA ARG A 509 13.31 -14.63 -18.73
C ARG A 509 12.66 -13.30 -18.39
N ALA A 510 12.26 -12.57 -19.43
CA ALA A 510 11.44 -11.36 -19.28
C ALA A 510 10.09 -11.72 -18.63
N VAL A 511 9.67 -10.92 -17.66
CA VAL A 511 8.33 -11.05 -17.06
C VAL A 511 7.33 -10.28 -17.91
N THR A 512 6.24 -10.92 -18.33
CA THR A 512 5.12 -10.26 -19.03
C THR A 512 4.06 -9.81 -18.04
N ILE A 513 3.64 -8.55 -18.10
CA ILE A 513 2.61 -7.96 -17.26
C ILE A 513 1.42 -7.60 -18.14
N ILE A 514 0.27 -8.23 -17.91
CA ILE A 514 -0.98 -8.01 -18.64
C ILE A 514 -1.96 -7.28 -17.72
N ARG A 515 -2.36 -6.07 -18.11
CA ARG A 515 -3.34 -5.25 -17.40
C ARG A 515 -4.67 -5.28 -18.13
N TYR A 516 -5.74 -5.65 -17.44
CA TYR A 516 -7.09 -5.66 -17.99
C TYR A 516 -7.80 -4.35 -17.66
N ILE A 517 -8.37 -3.71 -18.69
CA ILE A 517 -9.11 -2.46 -18.54
C ILE A 517 -10.40 -2.56 -19.35
N MET A 518 -11.54 -2.35 -18.70
CA MET A 518 -12.83 -2.27 -19.40
C MET A 518 -12.96 -0.93 -20.11
N LYS A 519 -13.12 -0.97 -21.44
CA LYS A 519 -13.33 0.18 -22.31
C LYS A 519 -14.71 0.80 -22.07
N ASP A 520 -14.79 2.12 -22.18
CA ASP A 520 -16.00 2.93 -22.03
C ASP A 520 -16.58 2.84 -20.59
N THR A 521 -15.69 2.61 -19.61
CA THR A 521 -16.04 2.47 -18.18
C THR A 521 -15.19 3.38 -17.28
N ILE A 522 -15.53 3.39 -15.98
CA ILE A 522 -14.78 4.07 -14.92
C ILE A 522 -13.31 3.62 -14.82
N GLU A 523 -12.93 2.44 -15.31
CA GLU A 523 -11.56 1.95 -15.21
C GLU A 523 -10.55 2.74 -16.06
N GLU A 524 -10.96 3.23 -17.23
CA GLU A 524 -10.12 4.09 -18.07
C GLU A 524 -9.82 5.43 -17.36
N ALA A 525 -10.80 5.95 -16.62
CA ALA A 525 -10.64 7.13 -15.78
C ALA A 525 -9.67 6.88 -14.62
N VAL A 526 -9.76 5.73 -13.95
CA VAL A 526 -8.82 5.32 -12.89
C VAL A 526 -7.40 5.20 -13.45
N GLN A 527 -7.23 4.53 -14.59
CA GLN A 527 -5.95 4.36 -15.27
C GLN A 527 -5.35 5.70 -15.69
N SER A 528 -6.14 6.59 -16.29
CA SER A 528 -5.69 7.93 -16.69
C SER A 528 -5.16 8.74 -15.50
N ARG A 529 -5.84 8.66 -14.35
CA ARG A 529 -5.37 9.30 -13.10
C ARG A 529 -4.11 8.64 -12.54
N GLN A 530 -4.01 7.32 -12.62
CA GLN A 530 -2.81 6.57 -12.22
C GLN A 530 -1.59 7.00 -13.07
N LEU A 531 -1.75 7.09 -14.39
CA LEU A 531 -0.72 7.55 -15.33
C LEU A 531 -0.31 9.00 -15.06
N ARG A 532 -1.27 9.88 -14.77
CA ARG A 532 -0.97 11.27 -14.36
C ARG A 532 -0.15 11.33 -13.08
N LYS A 533 -0.48 10.52 -12.07
CA LYS A 533 0.33 10.40 -10.83
C LYS A 533 1.74 9.89 -11.12
N LEU A 534 1.89 8.89 -11.99
CA LEU A 534 3.21 8.38 -12.40
C LEU A 534 4.03 9.44 -13.15
N GLN A 535 3.40 10.24 -14.01
CA GLN A 535 4.04 11.36 -14.70
C GLN A 535 4.51 12.43 -13.70
N LEU A 536 3.65 12.80 -12.74
CA LEU A 536 4.01 13.71 -11.65
C LEU A 536 5.23 13.19 -10.86
N ALA A 537 5.23 11.90 -10.50
CA ALA A 537 6.35 11.27 -9.79
C ALA A 537 7.64 11.15 -10.64
N ARG A 538 7.54 11.13 -11.97
CA ARG A 538 8.66 11.11 -12.91
C ARG A 538 9.12 12.50 -13.38
N GLY A 539 8.64 13.58 -12.76
CA GLY A 539 9.09 14.95 -13.06
C GLY A 539 8.10 15.80 -13.86
N GLY A 540 6.89 15.32 -14.10
CA GLY A 540 5.79 16.06 -14.71
C GLY A 540 5.00 16.85 -13.67
N PHE A 541 5.62 17.80 -12.96
CA PHE A 541 4.94 18.72 -12.04
C PHE A 541 4.11 19.76 -12.79
N GLY A 542 3.12 19.28 -13.55
CA GLY A 542 2.05 20.08 -14.13
C GLY A 542 0.87 20.12 -13.16
N LEU A 543 0.64 21.30 -12.60
CA LEU A 543 -0.38 21.67 -11.62
C LEU A 543 -1.71 20.90 -11.74
N SER A 544 -2.24 20.48 -10.60
CA SER A 544 -3.68 20.61 -10.35
C SER A 544 -3.83 21.39 -9.06
N LYS A 545 -4.44 22.59 -9.14
CA LYS A 545 -5.09 23.20 -7.98
C LYS A 545 -6.00 22.15 -7.36
N GLU A 546 -6.05 22.07 -6.04
CA GLU A 546 -7.12 21.35 -5.35
C GLU A 546 -8.45 21.86 -5.91
N VAL A 547 -9.15 20.94 -6.56
CA VAL A 547 -10.40 21.19 -7.23
C VAL A 547 -11.45 21.45 -6.14
N GLN A 548 -12.08 22.64 -6.14
CA GLN A 548 -13.15 22.99 -5.20
C GLN A 548 -14.27 21.93 -5.26
N GLY A 549 -15.05 21.80 -4.17
CA GLY A 549 -16.06 20.73 -4.03
C GLY A 549 -17.05 20.59 -5.21
N SER A 550 -17.43 21.69 -5.86
CA SER A 550 -18.28 21.68 -7.06
C SER A 550 -17.60 21.09 -8.29
N ASP A 551 -16.32 21.43 -8.51
CA ASP A 551 -15.54 20.97 -9.66
C ASP A 551 -15.13 19.49 -9.49
N ARG A 552 -15.01 18.96 -8.26
CA ARG A 552 -14.78 17.53 -8.00
C ARG A 552 -15.99 16.70 -8.44
N VAL A 553 -17.20 17.16 -8.15
CA VAL A 553 -18.44 16.46 -8.57
C VAL A 553 -18.56 16.49 -10.09
N SER A 554 -18.33 17.63 -10.74
CA SER A 554 -18.36 17.75 -12.21
C SER A 554 -17.28 16.89 -12.90
N ALA A 555 -16.05 16.91 -12.39
CA ALA A 555 -14.94 16.10 -12.91
C ALA A 555 -15.05 14.61 -12.60
N ILE A 556 -16.00 14.20 -11.76
CA ILE A 556 -16.33 12.79 -11.50
C ILE A 556 -17.58 12.38 -12.28
N MET A 557 -18.54 13.28 -12.47
CA MET A 557 -19.68 13.09 -13.37
C MET A 557 -19.22 12.82 -14.81
N SER A 558 -18.14 13.47 -15.26
CA SER A 558 -17.50 13.16 -16.55
C SER A 558 -16.84 11.77 -16.60
N LEU A 559 -16.52 11.15 -15.46
CA LEU A 559 -15.94 9.79 -15.39
C LEU A 559 -17.00 8.70 -15.41
N MET A 560 -18.26 9.02 -15.07
CA MET A 560 -19.36 8.06 -15.01
C MET A 560 -20.01 7.82 -16.38
N CYS A 561 -19.78 8.68 -17.37
CA CYS A 561 -20.18 8.46 -18.78
C CYS A 561 -19.22 9.16 -19.75
N PRO A 562 -18.18 8.49 -20.25
CA PRO A 562 -17.25 9.06 -21.23
C PRO A 562 -17.91 9.43 -22.57
N SER A 563 -18.96 8.69 -22.96
CA SER A 563 -19.58 8.75 -24.29
C SER A 563 -20.43 9.99 -24.58
N ILE A 564 -20.83 10.77 -23.57
CA ILE A 564 -21.76 11.91 -23.73
C ILE A 564 -21.04 13.22 -24.10
N LEU A 565 -19.71 13.27 -24.02
CA LEU A 565 -18.95 14.48 -24.40
C LEU A 565 -18.82 14.69 -25.92
N ASN A 566 -19.01 13.64 -26.73
CA ASN A 566 -18.92 13.78 -28.19
C ASN A 566 -20.21 14.29 -28.85
N ASP A 567 -21.39 14.07 -28.25
CA ASP A 567 -22.68 14.48 -28.84
C ASP A 567 -23.01 15.98 -28.70
N LYS A 568 -22.30 16.71 -27.82
CA LYS A 568 -22.52 18.16 -27.66
C LYS A 568 -21.78 19.02 -28.69
N SER A 569 -20.98 18.42 -29.58
CA SER A 569 -20.25 19.14 -30.63
C SER A 569 -21.01 19.28 -31.97
N GLY A 570 -22.19 18.64 -32.11
CA GLY A 570 -22.94 18.59 -33.37
C GLY A 570 -24.18 19.49 -33.47
N ALA A 571 -24.57 20.23 -32.42
CA ALA A 571 -25.88 20.88 -32.35
C ALA A 571 -25.90 22.42 -32.55
N ASN A 572 -24.87 23.01 -33.16
CA ASN A 572 -24.85 24.45 -33.50
C ASN A 572 -24.46 24.65 -34.97
N ALA A 573 -25.36 24.32 -35.89
CA ALA A 573 -25.37 24.86 -37.24
C ALA A 573 -26.70 25.57 -37.47
N ALA A 574 -26.69 26.90 -37.36
CA ALA A 574 -27.85 27.75 -37.68
C ALA A 574 -28.06 27.81 -39.20
N PRO A 575 -29.31 27.84 -39.70
CA PRO A 575 -29.60 27.96 -41.12
C PRO A 575 -29.35 29.39 -41.64
N PRO A 576 -29.02 29.57 -42.94
CA PRO A 576 -28.75 30.87 -43.51
C PRO A 576 -30.06 31.66 -43.71
N SER A 577 -30.11 32.89 -43.21
CA SER A 577 -31.21 33.83 -43.42
C SER A 577 -31.08 34.53 -44.78
N SER A 578 -32.15 34.46 -45.57
CA SER A 578 -32.38 35.19 -46.80
C SER A 578 -32.63 36.69 -46.56
N THR A 579 -31.82 37.54 -47.17
CA THR A 579 -32.21 38.82 -47.83
C THR A 579 -31.15 39.16 -48.87
#